data_AF-A0A2M6UXZ9-F1
#
_entry.id   AF-A0A2M6UXZ9-F1
#
_cell.length_a   1.000
_cell.length_b   1.000
_cell.length_c   1.000
_cell.angle_alpha   90.00
_cell.angle_beta   90.00
_cell.angle_gamma   90.00
#
_symmetry.space_group_name_H-M   'P 1'
#
loop_
_entity.id
_entity.type
_entity.pdbx_description
1 polymer ?
#
loop_
_entity_poly.entity_id
_entity_poly.type
_entity_poly.pdbx_seq_one_letter_code
_entity_poly.pdbx_strand_id
1 'polypeptide(L)'
;MFDSFFSFILAEESFTKLSALLLFIFVCLAFFMLIYSHRKKALLENEIAERAREAQMQMATLLKTQAEMQGRMQTMAEIFGQRQAELNKSLSEKLNGMTTSLGQTLQVQTKSTYENLNRLQERLAVIDAAQNNIQSLTGQVVQLQSILSNKQTRGTFGQGRMEAIIADALPANAYAFQAVLSNGKRPDCLIHMPNKAPSLVVDAKFPLEAWNAMRKASSAQERKEAERQFRTDMEVHIRDIAQKYLIPRETHDTAFLFVPSESIFATIYEDFEPLVQKANRAHVIIVSPSLLMLSVQVVQTIMKDARMREQAHLIQSEVAKLMEDFGRMDTRIRALQKHFHKAGEDIEGILISSSKIMKRANRIETVELKENYSGPPKMTTSTESQTLRLVDEE
;
A
#
# COMPACT_ATOMS: atom_id res chain seq x y z
N MET A 1 5.14 144.94 39.40
CA MET A 1 6.37 145.68 39.08
C MET A 1 7.03 144.98 37.89
N PHE A 2 6.81 145.52 36.67
CA PHE A 2 7.65 145.39 35.46
C PHE A 2 7.91 143.97 34.90
N ASP A 3 7.49 143.50 33.71
CA ASP A 3 7.09 144.05 32.39
C ASP A 3 8.17 144.63 31.44
N SER A 4 9.48 144.55 31.74
CA SER A 4 10.53 145.05 30.82
C SER A 4 11.64 144.04 30.44
N PHE A 5 11.65 142.84 31.02
CA PHE A 5 12.60 141.78 30.63
C PHE A 5 12.06 140.87 29.49
N PHE A 6 10.92 141.24 28.92
CA PHE A 6 10.12 140.44 27.97
C PHE A 6 10.56 140.54 26.49
N SER A 7 11.61 141.29 26.12
CA SER A 7 11.87 141.63 24.70
C SER A 7 13.25 141.24 24.13
N PHE A 8 14.29 141.01 24.93
CA PHE A 8 15.66 140.83 24.39
C PHE A 8 16.09 139.37 24.16
N ILE A 9 15.51 138.38 24.86
CA ILE A 9 15.90 136.96 24.70
C ILE A 9 15.04 136.22 23.66
N LEU A 10 14.01 136.86 23.10
CA LEU A 10 13.19 136.28 22.01
C LEU A 10 13.97 136.09 20.68
N ALA A 11 15.08 136.81 20.48
CA ALA A 11 15.90 136.74 19.26
C ALA A 11 17.05 135.71 19.33
N GLU A 12 17.51 135.33 20.53
CA GLU A 12 18.48 134.26 20.75
C GLU A 12 17.83 132.86 20.68
N GLU A 13 16.54 132.80 21.04
CA GLU A 13 15.73 131.58 20.96
C GLU A 13 15.54 131.07 19.52
N SER A 14 15.50 131.93 18.51
CA SER A 14 15.21 131.50 17.13
C SER A 14 16.42 130.82 16.46
N PHE A 15 17.65 131.29 16.72
CA PHE A 15 18.87 130.67 16.20
C PHE A 15 19.22 129.35 16.90
N THR A 16 19.02 129.29 18.22
CA THR A 16 19.14 128.05 19.01
C THR A 16 18.11 127.00 18.61
N LYS A 17 16.88 127.41 18.23
CA LYS A 17 15.86 126.48 17.70
C LYS A 17 16.24 125.88 16.34
N LEU A 18 16.86 126.64 15.42
CA LEU A 18 17.24 126.12 14.10
C LEU A 18 18.41 125.14 14.17
N SER A 19 19.43 125.43 14.98
CA SER A 19 20.57 124.52 15.20
C SER A 19 20.14 123.26 15.94
N ALA A 20 19.24 123.37 16.92
CA ALA A 20 18.63 122.21 17.59
C ALA A 20 17.82 121.34 16.61
N LEU A 21 17.10 121.94 15.66
CA LEU A 21 16.33 121.20 14.65
C LEU A 21 17.24 120.42 13.69
N LEU A 22 18.34 121.02 13.23
CA LEU A 22 19.32 120.32 12.38
C LEU A 22 20.01 119.17 13.12
N LEU A 23 20.36 119.38 14.39
CA LEU A 23 20.92 118.32 15.23
C LEU A 23 19.91 117.20 15.47
N PHE A 24 18.64 117.54 15.67
CA PHE A 24 17.56 116.55 15.79
C PHE A 24 17.39 115.73 14.50
N ILE A 25 17.40 116.38 13.33
CA ILE A 25 17.31 115.68 12.04
C ILE A 25 18.51 114.76 11.84
N PHE A 26 19.73 115.20 12.16
CA PHE A 26 20.93 114.36 12.03
C PHE A 26 20.89 113.15 12.97
N VAL A 27 20.45 113.35 14.22
CA VAL A 27 20.25 112.26 15.19
C VAL A 27 19.18 111.29 14.70
N CYS A 28 18.06 111.79 14.14
CA CYS A 28 17.03 110.93 13.56
C CYS A 28 17.55 110.12 12.37
N LEU A 29 18.38 110.72 11.50
CA LEU A 29 18.95 110.04 10.33
C LEU A 29 19.98 108.98 10.74
N ALA A 30 20.83 109.28 11.72
CA ALA A 30 21.77 108.33 12.30
C ALA A 30 21.04 107.18 13.00
N PHE A 31 19.98 107.48 13.75
CA PHE A 31 19.13 106.48 14.41
C PHE A 31 18.40 105.58 13.40
N PHE A 32 17.89 106.17 12.31
CA PHE A 32 17.26 105.43 11.23
C PHE A 32 18.26 104.50 10.52
N MET A 33 19.48 104.96 10.25
CA MET A 33 20.51 104.13 9.63
C MET A 33 20.97 102.98 10.55
N LEU A 34 21.07 103.24 11.86
CA LEU A 34 21.36 102.22 12.87
C LEU A 34 20.28 101.14 12.91
N ILE A 35 19.00 101.53 12.96
CA ILE A 35 17.87 100.60 12.92
C ILE A 35 17.89 99.79 11.62
N TYR A 36 18.12 100.45 10.48
CA TYR A 36 18.16 99.77 9.19
C TYR A 36 19.31 98.74 9.13
N SER A 37 20.50 99.08 9.63
CA SER A 37 21.64 98.16 9.67
C SER A 37 21.40 96.97 10.61
N HIS A 38 20.78 97.19 11.77
CA HIS A 38 20.45 96.14 12.73
C HIS A 38 19.39 95.19 12.20
N ARG A 39 18.36 95.70 11.49
CA ARG A 39 17.33 94.84 10.87
C ARG A 39 17.91 93.96 9.77
N LYS A 40 18.88 94.46 8.99
CA LYS A 40 19.53 93.66 7.93
C LYS A 40 20.41 92.54 8.51
N LYS A 41 21.14 92.79 9.60
CA LYS A 41 21.93 91.76 10.29
C LYS A 41 21.05 90.67 10.93
N ALA A 42 19.97 91.06 11.60
CA ALA A 42 19.05 90.11 12.23
C ALA A 42 18.38 89.17 11.21
N LEU A 43 18.14 89.64 9.98
CA LEU A 43 17.55 88.81 8.93
C LEU A 43 18.53 87.73 8.42
N LEU A 44 19.81 88.08 8.23
CA LEU A 44 20.84 87.12 7.83
C LEU A 44 21.16 86.10 8.91
N GLU A 45 21.20 86.49 10.18
CA GLU A 45 21.42 85.55 11.29
C GLU A 45 20.28 84.55 11.44
N ASN A 46 19.03 84.98 11.23
CA ASN A 46 17.88 84.07 11.24
C ASN A 46 17.91 83.08 10.07
N GLU A 47 18.29 83.52 8.86
CA GLU A 47 18.39 82.62 7.70
C GLU A 47 19.49 81.56 7.88
N ILE A 48 20.62 81.92 8.50
CA ILE A 48 21.70 80.98 8.84
C ILE A 48 21.25 80.03 9.96
N ALA A 49 20.53 80.52 10.96
CA ALA A 49 20.02 79.69 12.05
C ALA A 49 18.94 78.70 11.59
N GLU A 50 18.07 79.09 10.65
CA GLU A 50 17.10 78.17 10.03
C GLU A 50 17.80 77.08 9.22
N ARG A 51 18.74 77.44 8.33
CA ARG A 51 19.52 76.45 7.57
C ARG A 51 20.30 75.50 8.47
N ALA A 52 20.84 75.99 9.59
CA ALA A 52 21.55 75.15 10.56
C ALA A 52 20.60 74.17 11.29
N ARG A 53 19.38 74.62 11.65
CA ARG A 53 18.35 73.75 12.26
C ARG A 53 17.83 72.70 11.29
N GLU A 54 17.60 73.08 10.03
CA GLU A 54 17.20 72.15 8.98
C GLU A 54 18.26 71.07 8.73
N ALA A 55 19.54 71.46 8.64
CA ALA A 55 20.64 70.52 8.50
C ALA A 55 20.76 69.56 9.72
N GLN A 56 20.57 70.07 10.94
CA GLN A 56 20.55 69.22 12.14
C GLN A 56 19.38 68.25 12.17
N MET A 57 18.18 68.68 11.78
CA MET A 57 17.01 67.81 11.68
C MET A 57 17.18 66.73 10.60
N GLN A 58 17.77 67.07 9.46
CA GLN A 58 18.09 66.09 8.41
C GLN A 58 19.10 65.06 8.92
N MET A 59 20.17 65.50 9.60
CA MET A 59 21.17 64.60 10.17
C MET A 59 20.59 63.68 11.25
N ALA A 60 19.76 64.22 12.14
CA ALA A 60 19.07 63.41 13.16
C ALA A 60 18.11 62.38 12.54
N THR A 61 17.42 62.77 11.45
CA THR A 61 16.56 61.85 10.70
C THR A 61 17.35 60.74 10.04
N LEU A 62 18.50 61.06 9.42
CA LEU A 62 19.40 60.07 8.81
C LEU A 62 19.98 59.09 9.84
N LEU A 63 20.39 59.56 11.02
CA LEU A 63 20.88 58.69 12.08
C LEU A 63 19.78 57.77 12.62
N LYS A 64 18.56 58.27 12.75
CA LYS A 64 17.39 57.48 13.17
C LYS A 64 17.05 56.40 12.13
N THR A 65 17.00 56.75 10.84
CA THR A 65 16.72 55.78 9.78
C THR A 65 17.85 54.75 9.64
N GLN A 66 19.11 55.14 9.86
CA GLN A 66 20.24 54.22 9.92
C GLN A 66 20.13 53.23 11.08
N ALA A 67 19.76 53.69 12.29
CA ALA A 67 19.56 52.82 13.45
C ALA A 67 18.38 51.85 13.25
N GLU A 68 17.26 52.32 12.70
CA GLU A 68 16.12 51.48 12.34
C GLU A 68 16.49 50.44 11.26
N MET A 69 17.29 50.84 10.26
CA MET A 69 17.79 49.93 9.23
C MET A 69 18.72 48.87 9.81
N GLN A 70 19.61 49.25 10.74
CA GLN A 70 20.53 48.31 11.39
C GLN A 70 19.79 47.29 12.26
N GLY A 71 18.76 47.73 13.01
CA GLY A 71 17.88 46.83 13.76
C GLY A 71 17.13 45.86 12.86
N ARG A 72 16.56 46.34 11.75
CA ARG A 72 15.89 45.48 10.76
C ARG A 72 16.86 44.47 10.11
N MET A 73 18.10 44.89 9.82
CA MET A 73 19.13 44.01 9.27
C MET A 73 19.48 42.88 10.24
N GLN A 74 19.57 43.19 11.54
CA GLN A 74 19.85 42.20 12.58
C GLN A 74 18.70 41.21 12.76
N THR A 75 17.45 41.67 12.81
CA THR A 75 16.28 40.79 12.82
C THR A 75 16.21 39.93 11.56
N MET A 76 16.56 40.48 10.39
CA MET A 76 16.59 39.73 9.15
C MET A 76 17.67 38.64 9.18
N ALA A 77 18.84 38.93 9.75
CA ALA A 77 19.91 37.94 9.94
C ALA A 77 19.48 36.81 10.88
N GLU A 78 18.77 37.11 11.98
CA GLU A 78 18.23 36.10 12.90
C GLU A 78 17.17 35.22 12.24
N ILE A 79 16.21 35.83 11.53
CA ILE A 79 15.17 35.09 10.80
C ILE A 79 15.80 34.20 9.72
N PHE A 80 16.78 34.72 8.98
CA PHE A 80 17.48 33.96 7.96
C PHE A 80 18.28 32.80 8.57
N GLY A 81 18.94 33.02 9.71
CA GLY A 81 19.64 31.98 10.46
C GLY A 81 18.70 30.87 10.96
N GLN A 82 17.55 31.24 11.53
CA GLN A 82 16.54 30.28 11.99
C GLN A 82 15.93 29.48 10.83
N ARG A 83 15.55 30.16 9.74
CA ARG A 83 15.01 29.51 8.53
C ARG A 83 16.03 28.58 7.88
N GLN A 84 17.31 28.97 7.84
CA GLN A 84 18.38 28.13 7.30
C GLN A 84 18.62 26.88 8.16
N ALA A 85 18.59 27.02 9.48
CA ALA A 85 18.71 25.89 10.40
C ALA A 85 17.53 24.91 10.28
N GLU A 86 16.31 25.43 10.16
CA GLU A 86 15.10 24.63 9.98
C GLU A 86 15.06 23.92 8.63
N LEU A 87 15.50 24.59 7.55
CA LEU A 87 15.69 23.96 6.24
C LEU A 87 16.72 22.83 6.29
N ASN A 88 17.88 23.06 6.92
CA ASN A 88 18.92 22.03 7.06
C ASN A 88 18.41 20.82 7.87
N LYS A 89 17.62 21.06 8.92
CA LYS A 89 17.00 20.01 9.72
C LYS A 89 15.97 19.22 8.91
N SER A 90 15.06 19.90 8.23
CA SER A 90 14.04 19.26 7.38
C SER A 90 14.66 18.47 6.23
N LEU A 91 15.72 18.99 5.62
CA LEU A 91 16.45 18.31 4.57
C LEU A 91 17.16 17.05 5.10
N SER A 92 17.75 17.13 6.29
CA SER A 92 18.37 15.97 6.95
C SER A 92 17.34 14.89 7.31
N GLU A 93 16.17 15.28 7.83
CA GLU A 93 15.07 14.36 8.15
C GLU A 93 14.52 13.68 6.89
N LYS A 94 14.31 14.44 5.80
CA LYS A 94 13.89 13.88 4.51
C LYS A 94 14.93 12.96 3.90
N LEU A 95 16.22 13.32 3.94
CA LEU A 95 17.30 12.49 3.43
C LEU A 95 17.43 11.19 4.24
N ASN A 96 17.34 11.24 5.57
CA ASN A 96 17.35 10.06 6.41
C ASN A 96 16.15 9.14 6.12
N GLY A 97 14.93 9.70 6.01
CA GLY A 97 13.74 8.93 5.66
C GLY A 97 13.83 8.29 4.27
N MET A 98 14.41 8.99 3.30
CA MET A 98 14.65 8.46 1.96
C MET A 98 15.70 7.36 1.97
N THR A 99 16.82 7.52 2.68
CA THR A 99 17.86 6.49 2.82
C THR A 99 17.34 5.22 3.49
N THR A 100 16.53 5.34 4.55
CA THR A 100 15.91 4.19 5.21
C THR A 100 14.92 3.48 4.28
N SER A 101 14.07 4.23 3.58
CA SER A 101 13.10 3.67 2.63
C SER A 101 13.80 2.97 1.45
N LEU A 102 14.87 3.57 0.92
CA LEU A 102 15.70 2.96 -0.12
C LEU A 102 16.40 1.70 0.39
N GLY A 103 16.95 1.71 1.61
CA GLY A 103 17.55 0.53 2.22
C GLY A 103 16.56 -0.63 2.38
N GLN A 104 15.35 -0.34 2.87
CA GLN A 104 14.30 -1.34 3.04
C GLN A 104 13.77 -1.86 1.69
N THR A 105 13.57 -0.97 0.71
CA THR A 105 13.12 -1.35 -0.64
C THR A 105 14.17 -2.19 -1.35
N LEU A 106 15.44 -1.82 -1.27
CA LEU A 106 16.54 -2.61 -1.82
C LEU A 106 16.63 -3.97 -1.14
N GLN A 107 16.49 -4.06 0.18
CA GLN A 107 16.54 -5.34 0.89
C GLN A 107 15.38 -6.27 0.48
N VAL A 108 14.16 -5.73 0.35
CA VAL A 108 13.00 -6.48 -0.14
C VAL A 108 13.20 -6.90 -1.60
N GLN A 109 13.71 -6.00 -2.44
CA GLN A 109 13.97 -6.29 -3.86
C GLN A 109 15.09 -7.31 -4.04
N THR A 110 16.18 -7.24 -3.26
CA THR A 110 17.25 -8.24 -3.25
C THR A 110 16.72 -9.59 -2.79
N LYS A 111 15.89 -9.66 -1.74
CA LYS A 111 15.30 -10.91 -1.27
C LYS A 111 14.37 -11.52 -2.32
N SER A 112 13.50 -10.71 -2.92
CA SER A 112 12.63 -11.12 -4.04
C SER A 112 13.46 -11.58 -5.25
N THR A 113 14.56 -10.90 -5.55
CA THR A 113 15.47 -11.28 -6.64
C THR A 113 16.15 -12.62 -6.34
N TYR A 114 16.64 -12.85 -5.12
CA TYR A 114 17.21 -14.14 -4.70
C TYR A 114 16.17 -15.27 -4.75
N GLU A 115 14.94 -15.03 -4.29
CA GLU A 115 13.85 -16.02 -4.37
C GLU A 115 13.49 -16.33 -5.83
N ASN A 116 13.44 -15.30 -6.69
CA ASN A 116 13.20 -15.49 -8.12
C ASN A 116 14.36 -16.19 -8.83
N LEU A 117 15.61 -15.87 -8.48
CA LEU A 117 16.80 -16.56 -8.99
C LEU A 117 16.82 -18.03 -8.55
N ASN A 118 16.47 -18.33 -7.30
CA ASN A 118 16.34 -19.72 -6.83
C ASN A 118 15.23 -20.47 -7.59
N ARG A 119 14.08 -19.83 -7.82
CA ARG A 119 13.01 -20.43 -8.65
C ARG A 119 13.42 -20.60 -10.11
N LEU A 120 14.20 -19.67 -10.66
CA LEU A 120 14.75 -19.80 -12.01
C LEU A 120 15.79 -20.92 -12.07
N GLN A 121 16.63 -21.08 -11.05
CA GLN A 121 17.60 -22.15 -10.95
C GLN A 121 16.91 -23.52 -10.79
N GLU A 122 15.82 -23.60 -10.03
CA GLU A 122 14.97 -24.79 -9.93
C GLU A 122 14.29 -25.11 -11.28
N ARG A 123 13.76 -24.10 -11.97
CA ARG A 123 13.20 -24.27 -13.33
C ARG A 123 14.26 -24.66 -14.35
N LEU A 124 15.47 -24.09 -14.27
CA LEU A 124 16.59 -24.46 -15.12
C LEU A 124 17.07 -25.88 -14.83
N ALA A 125 17.07 -26.32 -13.57
CA ALA A 125 17.35 -27.72 -13.21
C ALA A 125 16.28 -28.67 -13.77
N VAL A 126 15.01 -28.28 -13.77
CA VAL A 126 13.92 -29.03 -14.43
C VAL A 126 14.09 -29.04 -15.95
N ILE A 127 14.54 -27.94 -16.55
CA ILE A 127 14.82 -27.85 -17.99
C ILE A 127 16.05 -28.68 -18.35
N ASP A 128 17.14 -28.64 -17.59
CA ASP A 128 18.31 -29.51 -17.76
C ASP A 128 17.94 -30.98 -17.58
N ALA A 129 17.06 -31.31 -16.61
CA ALA A 129 16.50 -32.64 -16.47
C ALA A 129 15.64 -33.04 -17.69
N ALA A 130 14.83 -32.12 -18.21
CA ALA A 130 14.03 -32.33 -19.42
C ALA A 130 14.91 -32.48 -20.67
N GLN A 131 15.99 -31.70 -20.79
CA GLN A 131 16.93 -31.72 -21.91
C GLN A 131 17.81 -32.97 -21.86
N ASN A 132 18.23 -33.41 -20.67
CA ASN A 132 18.82 -34.73 -20.46
C ASN A 132 17.84 -35.87 -20.78
N ASN A 133 16.53 -35.71 -20.49
CA ASN A 133 15.49 -36.64 -20.92
C ASN A 133 15.30 -36.66 -22.44
N ILE A 134 15.45 -35.52 -23.13
CA ILE A 134 15.40 -35.42 -24.60
C ILE A 134 16.67 -35.99 -25.26
N GLN A 135 17.86 -35.78 -24.69
CA GLN A 135 19.09 -36.43 -25.13
C GLN A 135 19.02 -37.96 -24.88
N SER A 136 18.36 -38.37 -23.79
CA SER A 136 18.03 -39.75 -23.43
C SER A 136 17.04 -40.39 -24.40
N LEU A 137 16.10 -39.65 -25.01
CA LEU A 137 15.20 -40.19 -26.04
C LEU A 137 15.95 -40.75 -27.26
N THR A 138 17.07 -40.14 -27.67
CA THR A 138 17.94 -40.67 -28.73
C THR A 138 18.78 -41.88 -28.28
N GLY A 139 19.11 -41.96 -26.98
CA GLY A 139 19.79 -43.10 -26.36
C GLY A 139 18.88 -44.28 -25.98
N GLN A 140 17.58 -44.05 -25.76
CA GLN A 140 16.60 -45.05 -25.32
C GLN A 140 16.35 -46.13 -26.38
N VAL A 141 16.57 -45.84 -27.67
CA VAL A 141 16.53 -46.86 -28.73
C VAL A 141 17.71 -47.84 -28.63
N VAL A 142 18.87 -47.38 -28.17
CA VAL A 142 20.10 -48.19 -28.00
C VAL A 142 20.13 -48.87 -26.62
N GLN A 143 19.60 -48.24 -25.57
CA GLN A 143 19.56 -48.80 -24.22
C GLN A 143 18.44 -49.83 -24.02
N LEU A 144 17.37 -49.78 -24.84
CA LEU A 144 16.49 -50.92 -25.00
C LEU A 144 17.30 -52.14 -25.49
N GLN A 145 18.22 -52.02 -26.45
CA GLN A 145 18.96 -53.21 -26.95
C GLN A 145 19.86 -53.89 -25.89
N SER A 146 20.46 -53.15 -24.96
CA SER A 146 21.43 -53.71 -24.00
C SER A 146 20.81 -54.27 -22.71
N ILE A 147 19.65 -53.75 -22.28
CA ILE A 147 18.91 -54.24 -21.09
C ILE A 147 18.04 -55.48 -21.43
N LEU A 148 17.84 -55.77 -22.72
CA LEU A 148 16.97 -56.83 -23.24
C LEU A 148 17.58 -58.25 -23.26
N SER A 149 18.69 -58.55 -22.57
CA SER A 149 19.35 -59.88 -22.68
C SER A 149 18.69 -60.99 -21.83
N ASN A 150 17.99 -60.69 -20.71
CA ASN A 150 17.41 -61.71 -19.80
C ASN A 150 15.90 -61.51 -19.51
N LYS A 151 15.09 -62.59 -19.56
CA LYS A 151 13.60 -62.57 -19.48
C LYS A 151 13.05 -61.94 -18.21
N GLN A 152 13.72 -62.15 -17.07
CA GLN A 152 13.31 -61.63 -15.77
C GLN A 152 13.47 -60.09 -15.70
N THR A 153 14.66 -59.58 -16.04
CA THR A 153 14.99 -58.15 -16.01
C THR A 153 14.15 -57.34 -17.01
N ARG A 154 13.69 -57.97 -18.10
CA ARG A 154 12.80 -57.37 -19.11
C ARG A 154 11.40 -57.08 -18.59
N GLY A 155 10.79 -58.01 -17.87
CA GLY A 155 9.48 -57.80 -17.23
C GLY A 155 9.54 -56.72 -16.15
N THR A 156 10.62 -56.73 -15.36
CA THR A 156 10.87 -55.74 -14.32
C THR A 156 11.05 -54.32 -14.87
N PHE A 157 11.61 -54.14 -16.06
CA PHE A 157 11.77 -52.80 -16.64
C PHE A 157 10.44 -52.17 -17.06
N GLY A 158 9.57 -52.94 -17.72
CA GLY A 158 8.23 -52.47 -18.10
C GLY A 158 7.36 -52.15 -16.88
N GLN A 159 7.36 -53.05 -15.91
CA GLN A 159 6.68 -52.84 -14.63
C GLN A 159 7.25 -51.63 -13.87
N GLY A 160 8.58 -51.52 -13.77
CA GLY A 160 9.24 -50.40 -13.07
C GLY A 160 8.90 -49.04 -13.67
N ARG A 161 8.71 -48.95 -15.00
CA ARG A 161 8.26 -47.69 -15.63
C ARG A 161 6.83 -47.33 -15.24
N MET A 162 5.92 -48.31 -15.20
CA MET A 162 4.55 -48.11 -14.73
C MET A 162 4.54 -47.69 -13.26
N GLU A 163 5.29 -48.39 -12.40
CA GLU A 163 5.39 -48.10 -10.98
C GLU A 163 5.93 -46.69 -10.73
N ALA A 164 6.96 -46.27 -11.47
CA ALA A 164 7.51 -44.92 -11.37
C ALA A 164 6.49 -43.84 -11.73
N ILE A 165 5.72 -44.02 -12.82
CA ILE A 165 4.68 -43.07 -13.23
C ILE A 165 3.61 -42.94 -12.15
N ILE A 166 3.18 -44.07 -11.57
CA ILE A 166 2.13 -44.09 -10.55
C ILE A 166 2.62 -43.48 -9.24
N ALA A 167 3.83 -43.85 -8.79
CA ALA A 167 4.41 -43.37 -7.54
C ALA A 167 4.78 -41.88 -7.55
N ASP A 168 5.18 -41.34 -8.71
CA ASP A 168 5.46 -39.90 -8.87
C ASP A 168 4.18 -39.07 -8.84
N ALA A 169 3.10 -39.58 -9.42
CA ALA A 169 1.85 -38.83 -9.57
C ALA A 169 0.85 -39.02 -8.41
N LEU A 170 0.83 -40.16 -7.72
CA LEU A 170 -0.12 -40.44 -6.64
C LEU A 170 0.56 -40.57 -5.27
N PRO A 171 -0.11 -40.17 -4.18
CA PRO A 171 0.41 -40.42 -2.84
C PRO A 171 0.39 -41.93 -2.53
N ALA A 172 1.31 -42.40 -1.68
CA ALA A 172 1.50 -43.83 -1.38
C ALA A 172 0.26 -44.55 -0.83
N ASN A 173 -0.75 -43.84 -0.32
CA ASN A 173 -2.01 -44.41 0.15
C ASN A 173 -3.10 -44.52 -0.93
N ALA A 174 -2.84 -44.00 -2.13
CA ALA A 174 -3.78 -43.98 -3.26
C ALA A 174 -3.57 -45.14 -4.24
N TYR A 175 -2.57 -45.99 -4.02
CA TYR A 175 -2.32 -47.15 -4.85
C TYR A 175 -1.68 -48.27 -4.03
N ALA A 176 -1.75 -49.49 -4.55
CA ALA A 176 -1.07 -50.66 -4.02
C ALA A 176 -0.51 -51.49 -5.17
N PHE A 177 0.80 -51.73 -5.15
CA PHE A 177 1.44 -52.66 -6.09
C PHE A 177 1.21 -54.10 -5.64
N GLN A 178 0.94 -54.98 -6.62
CA GLN A 178 0.74 -56.42 -6.40
C GLN A 178 -0.32 -56.77 -5.34
N ALA A 179 -1.35 -55.94 -5.21
CA ALA A 179 -2.47 -56.14 -4.29
C ALA A 179 -3.21 -57.45 -4.61
N VAL A 180 -3.68 -58.16 -3.58
CA VAL A 180 -4.45 -59.39 -3.76
C VAL A 180 -5.93 -59.04 -3.83
N LEU A 181 -6.56 -59.34 -4.96
CA LEU A 181 -8.00 -59.23 -5.15
C LEU A 181 -8.76 -60.36 -4.43
N SER A 182 -10.06 -60.22 -4.28
CA SER A 182 -10.93 -61.21 -3.61
C SER A 182 -10.84 -62.62 -4.21
N ASN A 183 -10.53 -62.73 -5.50
CA ASN A 183 -10.35 -63.99 -6.22
C ASN A 183 -8.93 -64.58 -6.13
N GLY A 184 -8.06 -64.00 -5.29
CA GLY A 184 -6.67 -64.42 -5.10
C GLY A 184 -5.72 -64.05 -6.24
N LYS A 185 -6.19 -63.34 -7.28
CA LYS A 185 -5.35 -62.83 -8.37
C LYS A 185 -4.69 -61.51 -7.96
N ARG A 186 -3.56 -61.21 -8.59
CA ARG A 186 -2.73 -60.05 -8.28
C ARG A 186 -2.42 -59.27 -9.55
N PRO A 187 -3.07 -58.13 -9.80
CA PRO A 187 -2.62 -57.20 -10.83
C PRO A 187 -1.31 -56.53 -10.43
N ASP A 188 -0.59 -55.96 -11.39
CA ASP A 188 0.67 -55.25 -11.11
C ASP A 188 0.44 -54.00 -10.24
N CYS A 189 -0.63 -53.24 -10.51
CA CYS A 189 -1.04 -52.10 -9.69
C CYS A 189 -2.56 -51.99 -9.55
N LEU A 190 -2.97 -51.59 -8.35
CA LEU A 190 -4.34 -51.21 -8.03
C LEU A 190 -4.37 -49.75 -7.56
N ILE A 191 -5.10 -48.88 -8.25
CA ILE A 191 -5.26 -47.46 -7.92
C ILE A 191 -6.59 -47.28 -7.18
N HIS A 192 -6.54 -46.75 -5.97
CA HIS A 192 -7.70 -46.53 -5.12
C HIS A 192 -8.43 -45.24 -5.48
N MET A 193 -9.70 -45.39 -5.84
CA MET A 193 -10.56 -44.26 -6.19
C MET A 193 -11.17 -43.64 -4.92
N PRO A 194 -11.47 -42.33 -4.91
CA PRO A 194 -12.06 -41.66 -3.75
C PRO A 194 -13.51 -42.13 -3.51
N ASN A 195 -14.08 -41.79 -2.33
CA ASN A 195 -15.46 -42.12 -1.94
C ASN A 195 -15.81 -43.62 -1.95
N LYS A 196 -14.81 -44.49 -1.74
CA LYS A 196 -14.97 -45.96 -1.82
C LYS A 196 -15.45 -46.44 -3.20
N ALA A 197 -15.21 -45.65 -4.25
CA ALA A 197 -15.47 -46.10 -5.60
C ALA A 197 -14.56 -47.30 -5.95
N PRO A 198 -14.99 -48.19 -6.85
CA PRO A 198 -14.20 -49.36 -7.24
C PRO A 198 -12.81 -48.96 -7.76
N SER A 199 -11.78 -49.73 -7.38
CA SER A 199 -10.38 -49.39 -7.68
C SER A 199 -10.02 -49.66 -9.13
N LEU A 200 -9.20 -48.81 -9.74
CA LEU A 200 -8.74 -48.97 -11.12
C LEU A 200 -7.55 -49.95 -11.17
N VAL A 201 -7.62 -50.95 -12.05
CA VAL A 201 -6.56 -51.93 -12.25
C VAL A 201 -5.63 -51.49 -13.38
N VAL A 202 -4.32 -51.60 -13.16
CA VAL A 202 -3.28 -51.41 -14.19
C VAL A 202 -2.38 -52.64 -14.19
N ASP A 203 -2.19 -53.27 -15.36
CA ASP A 203 -1.37 -54.47 -15.55
C ASP A 203 -0.43 -54.27 -16.74
N ALA A 204 0.86 -54.54 -16.55
CA ALA A 204 1.93 -54.30 -17.50
C ALA A 204 2.31 -55.60 -18.23
N LYS A 205 1.46 -56.03 -19.17
CA LYS A 205 1.67 -57.26 -19.97
C LYS A 205 1.89 -56.99 -21.45
N PHE A 206 3.15 -57.05 -21.88
CA PHE A 206 3.52 -56.84 -23.27
C PHE A 206 4.31 -58.02 -23.86
N PRO A 207 3.88 -58.61 -25.01
CA PRO A 207 4.55 -59.76 -25.63
C PRO A 207 5.76 -59.30 -26.46
N LEU A 208 6.80 -58.93 -25.72
CA LEU A 208 8.04 -58.37 -26.25
C LEU A 208 8.81 -59.34 -27.14
N GLU A 209 8.67 -60.65 -26.92
CA GLU A 209 9.32 -61.69 -27.73
C GLU A 209 8.77 -61.67 -29.17
N ALA A 210 7.45 -61.73 -29.33
CA ALA A 210 6.79 -61.66 -30.64
C ALA A 210 7.04 -60.30 -31.32
N TRP A 211 7.03 -59.20 -30.56
CA TRP A 211 7.37 -57.88 -31.06
C TRP A 211 8.80 -57.80 -31.63
N ASN A 212 9.78 -58.36 -30.90
CA ASN A 212 11.16 -58.39 -31.35
C ASN A 212 11.35 -59.30 -32.57
N ALA A 213 10.63 -60.42 -32.64
CA ALA A 213 10.64 -61.31 -33.80
C ALA A 213 10.14 -60.57 -35.06
N MET A 214 9.05 -59.81 -34.93
CA MET A 214 8.51 -58.98 -36.02
C MET A 214 9.54 -57.93 -36.50
N ARG A 215 10.25 -57.28 -35.58
CA ARG A 215 11.26 -56.26 -35.92
C ARG A 215 12.54 -56.85 -36.53
N LYS A 216 12.89 -58.10 -36.20
CA LYS A 216 14.08 -58.82 -36.70
C LYS A 216 13.80 -59.65 -37.95
N ALA A 217 12.54 -59.80 -38.34
CA ALA A 217 12.15 -60.59 -39.50
C ALA A 217 12.86 -60.09 -40.76
N SER A 218 13.52 -61.01 -41.47
CA SER A 218 14.29 -60.69 -42.68
C SER A 218 13.47 -60.97 -43.94
N SER A 219 12.43 -61.79 -43.83
CA SER A 219 11.47 -62.08 -44.91
C SER A 219 10.05 -61.64 -44.57
N ALA A 220 9.24 -61.38 -45.60
CA ALA A 220 7.82 -61.05 -45.44
C ALA A 220 7.04 -62.19 -44.75
N GLN A 221 7.46 -63.44 -44.94
CA GLN A 221 6.80 -64.60 -44.34
C GLN A 221 7.10 -64.70 -42.84
N GLU A 222 8.35 -64.48 -42.43
CA GLU A 222 8.74 -64.39 -41.01
C GLU A 222 8.01 -63.25 -40.31
N ARG A 223 7.89 -62.09 -40.98
CA ARG A 223 7.18 -60.94 -40.44
C ARG A 223 5.71 -61.26 -40.18
N LYS A 224 5.04 -61.88 -41.16
CA LYS A 224 3.62 -62.25 -41.04
C LYS A 224 3.36 -63.26 -39.92
N GLU A 225 4.25 -64.23 -39.74
CA GLU A 225 4.13 -65.19 -38.64
C GLU A 225 4.35 -64.52 -37.28
N ALA A 226 5.35 -63.64 -37.16
CA ALA A 226 5.59 -62.88 -35.94
C ALA A 226 4.43 -61.92 -35.60
N GLU A 227 3.83 -61.27 -36.59
CA GLU A 227 2.62 -60.44 -36.43
C GLU A 227 1.43 -61.26 -35.93
N ARG A 228 1.24 -62.48 -36.45
CA ARG A 228 0.19 -63.41 -36.00
C ARG A 228 0.43 -63.83 -34.55
N GLN A 229 1.66 -64.16 -34.19
CA GLN A 229 2.01 -64.53 -32.82
C GLN A 229 1.78 -63.36 -31.87
N PHE A 230 2.25 -62.15 -32.23
CA PHE A 230 2.06 -60.94 -31.44
C PHE A 230 0.58 -60.65 -31.17
N ARG A 231 -0.27 -60.76 -32.20
CA ARG A 231 -1.72 -60.62 -32.08
C ARG A 231 -2.28 -61.65 -31.09
N THR A 232 -1.89 -62.91 -31.23
CA THR A 232 -2.38 -64.01 -30.38
C THR A 232 -2.01 -63.77 -28.92
N ASP A 233 -0.76 -63.39 -28.64
CA ASP A 233 -0.28 -63.15 -27.29
C ASP A 233 -0.99 -61.94 -26.65
N MET A 234 -1.15 -60.85 -27.39
CA MET A 234 -1.90 -59.68 -26.93
C MET A 234 -3.36 -60.03 -26.61
N GLU A 235 -4.02 -60.82 -27.46
CA GLU A 235 -5.40 -61.26 -27.20
C GLU A 235 -5.52 -62.10 -25.93
N VAL A 236 -4.53 -62.96 -25.65
CA VAL A 236 -4.47 -63.72 -24.40
C VAL A 236 -4.32 -62.77 -23.21
N HIS A 237 -3.44 -61.77 -23.28
CA HIS A 237 -3.27 -60.79 -22.21
C HIS A 237 -4.53 -59.96 -21.96
N ILE A 238 -5.19 -59.47 -23.01
CA ILE A 238 -6.46 -58.74 -22.91
C ILE A 238 -7.52 -59.60 -22.23
N ARG A 239 -7.69 -60.85 -22.68
CA ARG A 239 -8.67 -61.79 -22.10
C ARG A 239 -8.36 -62.07 -20.63
N ASP A 240 -7.08 -62.30 -20.32
CA ASP A 240 -6.63 -62.57 -18.96
C ASP A 240 -6.91 -61.40 -18.02
N ILE A 241 -6.63 -60.16 -18.44
CA ILE A 241 -6.90 -58.95 -17.66
C ILE A 241 -8.41 -58.84 -17.41
N ALA A 242 -9.21 -58.94 -18.47
CA ALA A 242 -10.66 -58.83 -18.35
C ALA A 242 -11.25 -59.89 -17.40
N GLN A 243 -10.81 -61.15 -17.52
CA GLN A 243 -11.36 -62.25 -16.72
C GLN A 243 -10.85 -62.28 -15.28
N LYS A 244 -9.58 -61.90 -15.05
CA LYS A 244 -8.94 -62.03 -13.73
C LYS A 244 -9.18 -60.80 -12.86
N TYR A 245 -9.36 -59.62 -13.46
CA TYR A 245 -9.31 -58.37 -12.70
C TYR A 245 -10.57 -57.53 -12.77
N LEU A 246 -11.49 -57.73 -13.74
CA LEU A 246 -12.77 -57.00 -13.73
C LEU A 246 -13.77 -57.72 -12.82
N ILE A 247 -13.80 -57.30 -11.56
CA ILE A 247 -14.65 -57.86 -10.51
C ILE A 247 -15.71 -56.82 -10.12
N PRO A 248 -17.01 -57.11 -10.31
CA PRO A 248 -18.09 -56.18 -9.99
C PRO A 248 -18.01 -55.68 -8.54
N ARG A 249 -18.14 -54.35 -8.35
CA ARG A 249 -18.11 -53.65 -7.06
C ARG A 249 -16.76 -53.63 -6.32
N GLU A 250 -15.74 -54.32 -6.83
CA GLU A 250 -14.40 -54.31 -6.26
C GLU A 250 -13.45 -53.48 -7.11
N THR A 251 -13.44 -53.75 -8.41
CA THR A 251 -12.63 -53.02 -9.40
C THR A 251 -13.51 -52.19 -10.31
N HIS A 252 -12.91 -51.16 -10.91
CA HIS A 252 -13.57 -50.36 -11.93
C HIS A 252 -14.01 -51.23 -13.10
N ASP A 253 -15.05 -50.79 -13.81
CA ASP A 253 -15.58 -51.48 -15.00
C ASP A 253 -14.59 -51.54 -16.17
N THR A 254 -13.42 -50.88 -16.02
CA THR A 254 -12.38 -50.78 -17.03
C THR A 254 -11.03 -51.05 -16.37
N ALA A 255 -10.15 -51.76 -17.06
CA ALA A 255 -8.76 -51.97 -16.65
C ALA A 255 -7.79 -51.42 -17.70
N PHE A 256 -6.58 -51.05 -17.26
CA PHE A 256 -5.53 -50.57 -18.14
C PHE A 256 -4.50 -51.65 -18.43
N LEU A 257 -4.24 -51.87 -19.72
CA LEU A 257 -3.11 -52.65 -20.20
C LEU A 257 -1.97 -51.70 -20.55
N PHE A 258 -0.92 -51.69 -19.74
CA PHE A 258 0.22 -50.79 -19.91
C PHE A 258 1.23 -51.34 -20.93
N VAL A 259 1.57 -50.50 -21.91
CA VAL A 259 2.61 -50.76 -22.91
C VAL A 259 3.78 -49.80 -22.65
N PRO A 260 5.02 -50.29 -22.42
CA PRO A 260 6.11 -49.49 -21.86
C PRO A 260 6.80 -48.54 -22.86
N SER A 261 6.26 -48.34 -24.06
CA SER A 261 6.85 -47.51 -25.11
C SER A 261 5.78 -46.85 -25.98
N GLU A 262 5.96 -45.56 -26.26
CA GLU A 262 5.09 -44.80 -27.17
C GLU A 262 5.13 -45.35 -28.59
N SER A 263 6.31 -45.69 -29.10
CA SER A 263 6.45 -46.22 -30.46
C SER A 263 5.72 -47.55 -30.64
N ILE A 264 5.75 -48.40 -29.61
CA ILE A 264 5.01 -49.67 -29.62
C ILE A 264 3.51 -49.43 -29.58
N PHE A 265 3.07 -48.52 -28.70
CA PHE A 265 1.67 -48.12 -28.62
C PHE A 265 1.16 -47.59 -29.96
N ALA A 266 1.90 -46.71 -30.63
CA ALA A 266 1.53 -46.18 -31.94
C ALA A 266 1.37 -47.29 -32.99
N THR A 267 2.32 -48.22 -33.09
CA THR A 267 2.21 -49.35 -34.03
C THR A 267 1.03 -50.27 -33.73
N ILE A 268 0.67 -50.48 -32.45
CA ILE A 268 -0.54 -51.26 -32.12
C ILE A 268 -1.79 -50.60 -32.70
N TYR A 269 -1.90 -49.28 -32.61
CA TYR A 269 -3.05 -48.52 -33.12
C TYR A 269 -3.05 -48.40 -34.65
N GLU A 270 -1.87 -48.32 -35.28
CA GLU A 270 -1.75 -48.23 -36.74
C GLU A 270 -1.96 -49.59 -37.43
N ASP A 271 -1.25 -50.63 -36.99
CA ASP A 271 -1.19 -51.92 -37.71
C ASP A 271 -2.16 -52.98 -37.14
N PHE A 272 -2.59 -52.82 -35.89
CA PHE A 272 -3.39 -53.81 -35.16
C PHE A 272 -4.72 -53.26 -34.66
N GLU A 273 -5.36 -52.35 -35.39
CA GLU A 273 -6.67 -51.76 -35.03
C GLU A 273 -7.75 -52.78 -34.58
N PRO A 274 -7.92 -53.97 -35.20
CA PRO A 274 -8.87 -54.97 -34.69
C PRO A 274 -8.59 -55.47 -33.27
N LEU A 275 -7.31 -55.47 -32.86
CA LEU A 275 -6.88 -55.81 -31.50
C LEU A 275 -7.30 -54.74 -30.50
N VAL A 276 -7.13 -53.46 -30.86
CA VAL A 276 -7.55 -52.30 -30.04
C VAL A 276 -9.06 -52.35 -29.81
N GLN A 277 -9.84 -52.59 -30.87
CA GLN A 277 -11.29 -52.73 -30.76
C GLN A 277 -11.70 -53.90 -29.85
N LYS A 278 -10.98 -55.03 -29.93
CA LYS A 278 -11.23 -56.19 -29.07
C LYS A 278 -10.90 -55.89 -27.61
N ALA A 279 -9.81 -55.15 -27.34
CA ALA A 279 -9.46 -54.68 -26.01
C ALA A 279 -10.58 -53.80 -25.43
N ASN A 280 -11.03 -52.80 -26.18
CA ASN A 280 -12.09 -51.89 -25.77
C ASN A 280 -13.42 -52.62 -25.47
N ARG A 281 -13.80 -53.60 -26.31
CA ARG A 281 -14.99 -54.44 -26.07
C ARG A 281 -14.87 -55.33 -24.83
N ALA A 282 -13.65 -55.71 -24.46
CA ALA A 282 -13.36 -56.44 -23.23
C ALA A 282 -13.18 -55.49 -22.02
N HIS A 283 -13.50 -54.20 -22.17
CA HIS A 283 -13.27 -53.15 -21.17
C HIS A 283 -11.80 -53.05 -20.71
N VAL A 284 -10.86 -53.33 -21.61
CA VAL A 284 -9.42 -53.16 -21.40
C VAL A 284 -8.93 -52.05 -22.31
N ILE A 285 -8.41 -50.97 -21.74
CA ILE A 285 -7.83 -49.86 -22.49
C ILE A 285 -6.32 -50.03 -22.55
N ILE A 286 -5.77 -50.04 -23.75
CA ILE A 286 -4.32 -50.07 -23.96
C ILE A 286 -3.80 -48.65 -23.71
N VAL A 287 -2.80 -48.51 -22.84
CA VAL A 287 -2.24 -47.20 -22.48
C VAL A 287 -0.72 -47.18 -22.64
N SER A 288 -0.22 -46.06 -23.16
CA SER A 288 1.22 -45.75 -23.21
C SER A 288 1.66 -45.01 -21.95
N PRO A 289 2.97 -44.75 -21.75
CA PRO A 289 3.48 -43.94 -20.63
C PRO A 289 2.81 -42.57 -20.50
N SER A 290 2.64 -41.84 -21.60
CA SER A 290 2.04 -40.50 -21.57
C SER A 290 0.55 -40.57 -21.24
N LEU A 291 -0.17 -41.55 -21.78
CA LEU A 291 -1.60 -41.72 -21.52
C LEU A 291 -1.87 -42.19 -20.09
N LEU A 292 -1.01 -43.07 -19.56
CA LEU A 292 -1.07 -43.48 -18.16
C LEU A 292 -0.82 -42.28 -17.25
N MET A 293 0.21 -41.48 -17.51
CA MET A 293 0.51 -40.27 -16.75
C MET A 293 -0.68 -39.30 -16.71
N LEU A 294 -1.29 -39.03 -17.87
CA LEU A 294 -2.49 -38.18 -17.95
C LEU A 294 -3.67 -38.78 -17.16
N SER A 295 -3.91 -40.08 -17.32
CA SER A 295 -5.01 -40.76 -16.62
C SER A 295 -4.82 -40.71 -15.10
N VAL A 296 -3.59 -40.92 -14.63
CA VAL A 296 -3.25 -40.85 -13.22
C VAL A 296 -3.38 -39.42 -12.67
N GLN A 297 -3.02 -38.40 -13.45
CA GLN A 297 -3.24 -36.98 -13.09
C GLN A 297 -4.74 -36.65 -12.96
N VAL A 298 -5.58 -37.20 -13.84
CA VAL A 298 -7.03 -37.05 -13.72
C VAL A 298 -7.53 -37.69 -12.43
N VAL A 299 -7.09 -38.92 -12.12
CA VAL A 299 -7.42 -39.57 -10.83
C VAL A 299 -6.95 -38.71 -9.64
N GLN A 300 -5.72 -38.20 -9.68
CA GLN A 300 -5.17 -37.34 -8.63
C GLN A 300 -6.04 -36.08 -8.41
N THR A 301 -6.53 -35.49 -9.49
CA THR A 301 -7.41 -34.30 -9.45
C THR A 301 -8.75 -34.67 -8.81
N ILE A 302 -9.37 -35.78 -9.23
CA ILE A 302 -10.63 -36.26 -8.64
C ILE A 302 -10.46 -36.55 -7.14
N MET A 303 -9.31 -37.11 -6.72
CA MET A 303 -9.01 -37.33 -5.31
C MET A 303 -8.87 -36.03 -4.51
N LYS A 304 -8.20 -35.02 -5.07
CA LYS A 304 -8.07 -33.70 -4.44
C LYS A 304 -9.45 -33.05 -4.26
N ASP A 305 -10.27 -33.08 -5.31
CA ASP A 305 -11.63 -32.55 -5.26
C ASP A 305 -12.50 -33.25 -4.20
N ALA A 306 -12.40 -34.57 -4.09
CA ALA A 306 -13.11 -35.33 -3.06
C ALA A 306 -12.68 -34.93 -1.65
N ARG A 307 -11.37 -34.81 -1.39
CA ARG A 307 -10.84 -34.35 -0.08
C ARG A 307 -11.29 -32.93 0.25
N MET A 308 -11.30 -32.04 -0.74
CA MET A 308 -11.81 -30.67 -0.55
C MET A 308 -13.29 -30.65 -0.17
N ARG A 309 -14.12 -31.53 -0.78
CA ARG A 309 -15.54 -31.65 -0.41
C ARG A 309 -15.73 -32.18 1.02
N GLU A 310 -14.95 -33.16 1.45
CA GLU A 310 -15.01 -33.66 2.83
C GLU A 310 -14.69 -32.54 3.85
N GLN A 311 -13.74 -31.67 3.52
CA GLN A 311 -13.38 -30.52 4.35
C GLN A 311 -14.39 -29.36 4.29
N ALA A 312 -15.29 -29.32 3.31
CA ALA A 312 -16.28 -28.25 3.19
C ALA A 312 -17.20 -28.16 4.41
N HIS A 313 -17.50 -29.29 5.06
CA HIS A 313 -18.27 -29.31 6.31
C HIS A 313 -17.53 -28.66 7.48
N LEU A 314 -16.20 -28.81 7.54
CA LEU A 314 -15.37 -28.13 8.54
C LEU A 314 -15.40 -26.62 8.31
N ILE A 315 -15.30 -26.18 7.05
CA ILE A 315 -15.41 -24.76 6.68
C ILE A 315 -16.77 -24.20 7.09
N GLN A 316 -17.87 -24.90 6.80
CA GLN A 316 -19.21 -24.47 7.23
C GLN A 316 -19.31 -24.31 8.76
N SER A 317 -18.75 -25.26 9.52
CA SER A 317 -18.74 -25.18 10.98
C SER A 317 -17.94 -23.98 11.50
N GLU A 318 -16.82 -23.65 10.87
CA GLU A 318 -15.96 -22.56 11.28
C GLU A 318 -16.56 -21.19 10.90
N VAL A 319 -17.22 -21.11 9.75
CA VAL A 319 -18.01 -19.94 9.36
C VAL A 319 -19.16 -19.70 10.34
N ALA A 320 -19.85 -20.74 10.79
CA ALA A 320 -20.92 -20.61 11.79
C ALA A 320 -20.41 -20.03 13.12
N LYS A 321 -19.27 -20.51 13.62
CA LYS A 321 -18.61 -19.95 14.82
C LYS A 321 -18.20 -18.49 14.62
N LEU A 322 -17.65 -18.17 13.45
CA LEU A 322 -17.28 -16.80 13.11
C LEU A 322 -18.51 -15.88 13.12
N MET A 323 -19.65 -16.32 12.59
CA MET A 323 -20.90 -15.55 12.66
C MET A 323 -21.39 -15.34 14.10
N GLU A 324 -21.25 -16.34 14.96
CA GLU A 324 -21.53 -16.20 16.40
C GLU A 324 -20.63 -15.13 17.05
N ASP A 325 -19.33 -15.14 16.72
CA ASP A 325 -18.38 -14.13 17.20
C ASP A 325 -18.74 -12.72 16.72
N PHE A 326 -19.15 -12.57 15.45
CA PHE A 326 -19.67 -11.31 14.93
C PHE A 326 -20.92 -10.84 15.69
N GLY A 327 -21.84 -11.75 16.03
CA GLY A 327 -23.02 -11.42 16.85
C GLY A 327 -22.65 -10.96 18.27
N ARG A 328 -21.67 -11.62 18.89
CA ARG A 328 -21.12 -11.20 20.20
C ARG A 328 -20.46 -9.83 20.12
N MET A 329 -19.73 -9.56 19.05
CA MET A 329 -19.11 -8.27 18.80
C MET A 329 -20.15 -7.16 18.59
N ASP A 330 -21.17 -7.37 17.77
CA ASP A 330 -22.27 -6.42 17.55
C ASP A 330 -22.97 -6.07 18.88
N THR A 331 -23.23 -7.07 19.72
CA THR A 331 -23.83 -6.86 21.06
C THR A 331 -22.95 -5.94 21.92
N ARG A 332 -21.63 -6.15 21.94
CA ARG A 332 -20.68 -5.31 22.68
C ARG A 332 -20.62 -3.89 22.13
N ILE A 333 -20.63 -3.73 20.80
CA ILE A 333 -20.65 -2.42 20.13
C ILE A 333 -21.94 -1.66 20.51
N ARG A 334 -23.10 -2.33 20.50
CA ARG A 334 -24.37 -1.70 20.92
C ARG A 334 -24.37 -1.28 22.38
N ALA A 335 -23.80 -2.11 23.27
CA ALA A 335 -23.64 -1.74 24.67
C ALA A 335 -22.73 -0.50 24.83
N LEU A 336 -21.60 -0.48 24.11
CA LEU A 336 -20.70 0.66 24.09
C LEU A 336 -21.37 1.93 23.56
N GLN A 337 -22.16 1.83 22.49
CA GLN A 337 -22.93 2.95 21.94
C GLN A 337 -23.91 3.53 22.99
N LYS A 338 -24.59 2.68 23.77
CA LYS A 338 -25.46 3.12 24.87
C LYS A 338 -24.68 3.88 25.95
N HIS A 339 -23.47 3.40 26.30
CA HIS A 339 -22.62 4.09 27.27
C HIS A 339 -22.17 5.46 26.77
N PHE A 340 -21.80 5.61 25.50
CA PHE A 340 -21.46 6.91 24.91
C PHE A 340 -22.63 7.87 24.88
N HIS A 341 -23.85 7.38 24.58
CA HIS A 341 -25.04 8.21 24.62
C HIS A 341 -25.28 8.77 26.03
N LYS A 342 -25.20 7.90 27.04
CA LYS A 342 -25.33 8.30 28.45
C LYS A 342 -24.24 9.28 28.89
N ALA A 343 -22.98 9.05 28.50
CA ALA A 343 -21.90 9.99 28.77
C ALA A 343 -22.15 11.36 28.12
N GLY A 344 -22.76 11.38 26.93
CA GLY A 344 -23.20 12.62 26.27
C GLY A 344 -24.26 13.36 27.08
N GLU A 345 -25.28 12.66 27.59
CA GLU A 345 -26.31 13.23 28.47
C GLU A 345 -25.70 13.80 29.77
N ASP A 346 -24.76 13.08 30.38
CA ASP A 346 -24.06 13.52 31.60
C ASP A 346 -23.24 14.79 31.33
N ILE A 347 -22.53 14.86 30.20
CA ILE A 347 -21.77 16.06 29.79
C ILE A 347 -22.71 17.25 29.58
N GLU A 348 -23.86 17.05 28.93
CA GLU A 348 -24.86 18.10 28.74
C GLU A 348 -25.36 18.64 30.09
N GLY A 349 -25.66 17.76 31.05
CA GLY A 349 -26.04 18.14 32.41
C GLY A 349 -24.97 18.98 33.13
N ILE A 350 -23.69 18.63 32.96
CA ILE A 350 -22.56 19.39 33.52
C ILE A 350 -22.47 20.78 32.88
N LEU A 351 -22.62 20.89 31.57
CA LEU A 351 -22.58 22.17 30.85
C LEU A 351 -23.73 23.11 31.29
N ILE A 352 -24.94 22.59 31.45
CA ILE A 352 -26.10 23.36 31.96
C ILE A 352 -25.80 23.89 33.37
N SER A 353 -25.24 23.03 34.23
CA SER A 353 -24.92 23.37 35.62
C SER A 353 -23.81 24.43 35.70
N SER A 354 -22.75 24.28 34.89
CA SER A 354 -21.67 25.26 34.75
C SER A 354 -22.20 26.62 34.27
N SER A 355 -23.07 26.64 33.26
CA SER A 355 -23.70 27.87 32.77
C SER A 355 -24.53 28.57 33.86
N LYS A 356 -25.31 27.80 34.66
CA LYS A 356 -26.06 28.35 35.80
C LYS A 356 -25.14 28.95 36.87
N ILE A 357 -24.03 28.28 37.18
CA ILE A 357 -23.01 28.78 38.13
C ILE A 357 -22.41 30.09 37.62
N MET A 358 -22.00 30.14 36.34
CA MET A 358 -21.42 31.34 35.72
C MET A 358 -22.40 32.52 35.74
N LYS A 359 -23.69 32.29 35.43
CA LYS A 359 -24.74 33.32 35.53
C LYS A 359 -24.91 33.83 36.97
N ARG A 360 -24.84 32.96 37.98
CA ARG A 360 -24.89 33.36 39.39
C ARG A 360 -23.65 34.15 39.81
N ALA A 361 -22.45 33.72 39.40
CA ALA A 361 -21.21 34.43 39.67
C ALA A 361 -21.23 35.87 39.11
N ASN A 362 -21.62 36.04 37.84
CA ASN A 362 -21.78 37.37 37.24
C ASN A 362 -22.83 38.23 37.96
N ARG A 363 -23.88 37.63 38.51
CA ARG A 363 -24.89 38.35 39.31
C ARG A 363 -24.33 38.83 40.65
N ILE A 364 -23.41 38.09 41.27
CA ILE A 364 -22.76 38.48 42.52
C ILE A 364 -21.77 39.63 42.25
N GLU A 365 -20.95 39.52 41.20
CA GLU A 365 -20.02 40.58 40.78
C GLU A 365 -20.76 41.91 40.49
N THR A 366 -21.92 41.84 39.83
CA THR A 366 -22.74 43.04 39.55
C THR A 366 -23.46 43.61 40.77
N VAL A 367 -23.62 42.85 41.86
CA VAL A 367 -24.17 43.34 43.13
C VAL A 367 -23.07 43.99 43.98
N GLU A 368 -21.87 43.42 44.04
CA GLU A 368 -20.71 44.04 44.72
C GLU A 368 -20.29 45.37 44.07
N LEU A 369 -20.44 45.52 42.76
CA LEU A 369 -20.21 46.79 42.05
C LEU A 369 -21.25 47.87 42.37
N LYS A 370 -22.45 47.51 42.84
CA LYS A 370 -23.50 48.46 43.23
C LYS A 370 -23.38 48.92 44.69
N GLU A 371 -22.82 48.13 45.59
CA GLU A 371 -22.59 48.53 46.99
C GLU A 371 -21.39 49.50 47.15
N ASN A 372 -20.44 49.53 46.22
CA ASN A 372 -19.30 50.46 46.24
C ASN A 372 -19.61 51.88 45.71
N TYR A 373 -20.86 52.20 45.38
CA TYR A 373 -21.30 53.54 44.98
C TYR A 373 -22.50 54.01 45.84
N SER A 374 -22.21 54.50 47.05
CA SER A 374 -23.18 55.29 47.82
C SER A 374 -22.52 56.45 48.59
N GLY A 375 -22.69 57.68 48.05
CA GLY A 375 -22.65 58.96 48.77
C GLY A 375 -22.12 60.15 47.96
N PRO A 376 -22.56 61.42 48.20
CA PRO A 376 -23.87 61.95 48.62
C PRO A 376 -24.43 62.97 47.57
N PRO A 377 -25.56 63.70 47.80
CA PRO A 377 -26.48 64.15 46.76
C PRO A 377 -26.13 65.52 46.14
N LYS A 378 -26.58 65.77 44.91
CA LYS A 378 -26.71 67.13 44.37
C LYS A 378 -28.19 67.48 44.12
N MET A 379 -28.63 68.50 44.83
CA MET A 379 -29.86 69.25 44.58
C MET A 379 -29.85 69.85 43.18
N THR A 380 -30.97 69.75 42.47
CA THR A 380 -31.42 70.80 41.55
C THR A 380 -32.94 70.98 41.68
N THR A 381 -33.31 72.23 41.85
CA THR A 381 -34.66 72.76 42.06
C THR A 381 -35.51 72.73 40.79
N SER A 382 -36.80 72.48 41.02
CA SER A 382 -38.01 72.67 40.19
C SER A 382 -37.96 73.69 39.04
N THR A 383 -38.71 73.41 37.96
CA THR A 383 -39.96 74.14 37.60
C THR A 383 -40.76 73.35 36.54
N GLU A 384 -42.08 73.40 36.69
CA GLU A 384 -43.19 72.72 36.00
C GLU A 384 -43.38 73.04 34.51
N SER A 385 -44.02 72.09 33.79
CA SER A 385 -45.38 72.24 33.19
C SER A 385 -45.62 71.08 32.21
N GLN A 386 -46.47 70.11 32.56
CA GLN A 386 -47.94 70.07 32.38
C GLN A 386 -48.38 69.42 31.05
N THR A 387 -49.10 68.28 31.22
CA THR A 387 -50.16 67.72 30.34
C THR A 387 -49.74 67.19 28.94
N LEU A 388 -50.22 66.05 28.43
CA LEU A 388 -51.61 65.56 28.40
C LEU A 388 -51.67 64.04 28.06
N ARG A 389 -52.79 63.42 28.44
CA ARG A 389 -53.22 62.00 28.36
C ARG A 389 -53.28 61.36 26.95
N LEU A 390 -53.26 60.02 26.89
CA LEU A 390 -54.38 59.08 26.53
C LEU A 390 -53.80 57.67 26.28
N VAL A 391 -54.14 56.64 27.07
CA VAL A 391 -55.24 55.64 26.92
C VAL A 391 -54.85 54.40 26.09
N ASP A 392 -54.77 53.27 26.81
CA ASP A 392 -55.22 51.87 26.60
C ASP A 392 -55.27 51.16 25.23
N GLU A 393 -55.08 49.82 25.34
CA GLU A 393 -55.42 48.68 24.46
C GLU A 393 -54.58 48.55 23.17
N GLU A 394 -53.98 47.40 22.80
CA GLU A 394 -54.28 45.96 22.95
C GLU A 394 -53.00 45.10 23.08
#